data_AF-A0A9D4N394-F1
#
_entry.id   AF-A0A9D4N394-F1
#
_cell.length_a   1.000
_cell.length_b   1.000
_cell.length_c   1.000
_cell.angle_alpha   90.00
_cell.angle_beta   90.00
_cell.angle_gamma   90.00
#
_symmetry.space_group_name_H-M   'P 1'
#
loop_
_entity.id
_entity.type
_entity.pdbx_description
1 polymer ?
#
loop_
_entity_poly.entity_id
_entity_poly.type
_entity_poly.pdbx_seq_one_letter_code
_entity_poly.pdbx_strand_id
1 'polypeptide(L)'
;MQFMSTCEYNNCVISEDKHVFETASALIFAIAGGGMGTKPPLMRAQRNPNQAWVFYTLEPPMNLRQNDFKSPFWLKTMNWSMTYRFDSDVLAPYGTFRTRKVIPKRDYKTVFRRKTGMVAWVVSHCNAESERDVYVHDLRRHGVDVDIYGACGHMGQISEDAIEQLNKYKFFISFENALCTDYISCKVFKKFNLDLILIVRGGADYTRLMPSGTYINTDDFPTTADLATFILKLSWNVVLYTRILSQKDRYEVLNEDEFGYPYAMCDLCRRLNSLDKYRKQYDDMRAFLEAPQCRAPKDVNITNRRIYSPKHVYFET
;
A
#
# COMPACT_ATOMS: atom_id res chain seq x y z
N MET A 1 -17.11 -13.58 10.35
CA MET A 1 -16.91 -12.33 9.58
C MET A 1 -18.27 -11.75 9.21
N GLN A 2 -18.69 -10.66 9.87
CA GLN A 2 -20.05 -10.11 9.79
C GLN A 2 -20.39 -9.48 8.41
N PHE A 3 -19.38 -9.04 7.65
CA PHE A 3 -19.57 -8.30 6.39
C PHE A 3 -20.13 -9.15 5.25
N MET A 4 -19.93 -10.48 5.23
CA MET A 4 -20.41 -11.33 4.13
C MET A 4 -21.94 -11.24 3.96
N SER A 5 -22.66 -11.00 5.05
CA SER A 5 -24.12 -10.81 5.04
C SER A 5 -24.60 -9.58 4.26
N THR A 6 -23.72 -8.60 4.03
CA THR A 6 -24.05 -7.36 3.32
C THR A 6 -23.58 -7.34 1.86
N CYS A 7 -22.93 -8.41 1.39
CA CYS A 7 -22.60 -8.59 -0.03
C CYS A 7 -23.88 -8.85 -0.85
N GLU A 8 -23.85 -8.54 -2.15
CA GLU A 8 -24.90 -8.92 -3.11
C GLU A 8 -25.16 -10.44 -3.11
N TYR A 9 -24.05 -11.22 -3.11
CA TYR A 9 -24.06 -12.66 -2.90
C TYR A 9 -23.47 -12.96 -1.52
N ASN A 10 -24.26 -13.56 -0.64
CA ASN A 10 -23.92 -13.78 0.76
C ASN A 10 -23.87 -15.28 1.15
N ASN A 11 -23.89 -16.17 0.16
CA ASN A 11 -23.85 -17.62 0.32
C ASN A 11 -22.41 -18.20 0.39
N CYS A 12 -21.36 -17.37 0.33
CA CYS A 12 -19.99 -17.83 0.47
C CYS A 12 -19.55 -17.85 1.94
N VAL A 13 -18.76 -18.85 2.29
CA VAL A 13 -18.12 -18.99 3.61
C VAL A 13 -16.62 -18.95 3.42
N ILE A 14 -15.94 -18.07 4.17
CA ILE A 14 -14.48 -17.97 4.18
C ILE A 14 -13.95 -18.90 5.27
N SER A 15 -13.00 -19.76 4.92
CA SER A 15 -12.39 -20.73 5.83
C SER A 15 -10.88 -20.73 5.65
N GLU A 16 -10.15 -20.82 6.76
CA GLU A 16 -8.71 -21.09 6.80
C GLU A 16 -8.41 -22.59 7.00
N ASP A 17 -9.45 -23.41 7.15
CA ASP A 17 -9.32 -24.85 7.34
C ASP A 17 -8.81 -25.54 6.07
N LYS A 18 -7.62 -26.14 6.13
CA LYS A 18 -7.02 -26.84 5.00
C LYS A 18 -7.78 -28.11 4.63
N HIS A 19 -8.62 -28.67 5.50
CA HIS A 19 -9.39 -29.88 5.20
C HIS A 19 -10.49 -29.65 4.15
N VAL A 20 -10.93 -28.39 3.94
CA VAL A 20 -11.91 -28.07 2.89
C VAL A 20 -11.25 -27.84 1.52
N PHE A 21 -9.95 -28.07 1.39
CA PHE A 21 -9.19 -27.78 0.18
C PHE A 21 -9.79 -28.42 -1.08
N GLU A 22 -10.26 -29.67 -1.02
CA GLU A 22 -10.82 -30.37 -2.20
C GLU A 22 -12.27 -29.97 -2.52
N THR A 23 -13.01 -29.53 -1.51
CA THR A 23 -14.45 -29.21 -1.61
C THR A 23 -14.74 -27.72 -1.78
N ALA A 24 -13.77 -26.85 -1.50
CA ALA A 24 -13.91 -25.41 -1.63
C ALA A 24 -14.18 -24.99 -3.09
N SER A 25 -15.06 -24.01 -3.29
CA SER A 25 -15.32 -23.42 -4.61
C SER A 25 -14.16 -22.55 -5.11
N ALA A 26 -13.35 -22.00 -4.19
CA ALA A 26 -12.14 -21.25 -4.52
C ALA A 26 -11.02 -21.50 -3.52
N LEU A 27 -9.79 -21.40 -4.00
CA LEU A 27 -8.58 -21.41 -3.19
C LEU A 27 -7.81 -20.12 -3.43
N ILE A 28 -7.56 -19.38 -2.35
CA ILE A 28 -6.81 -18.13 -2.41
C ILE A 28 -5.35 -18.44 -2.04
N PHE A 29 -4.47 -18.25 -3.00
CA PHE A 29 -3.04 -18.40 -2.85
C PHE A 29 -2.42 -17.04 -2.56
N ALA A 30 -2.26 -16.73 -1.27
CA ALA A 30 -1.64 -15.49 -0.82
C ALA A 30 -0.11 -15.59 -0.92
N ILE A 31 0.50 -14.72 -1.73
CA ILE A 31 1.94 -14.50 -1.63
C ILE A 31 2.20 -13.48 -0.52
N ALA A 32 2.52 -13.99 0.66
CA ALA A 32 3.23 -13.28 1.71
C ALA A 32 4.64 -13.89 1.85
N GLY A 33 5.55 -13.24 2.58
CA GLY A 33 7.01 -13.49 2.62
C GLY A 33 7.55 -14.92 2.86
N GLY A 34 6.71 -15.95 2.95
CA GLY A 34 7.09 -17.37 2.93
C GLY A 34 6.95 -18.08 1.58
N GLY A 35 6.44 -17.41 0.54
CA GLY A 35 6.28 -17.99 -0.81
C GLY A 35 5.17 -19.04 -0.93
N MET A 36 4.97 -19.58 -2.13
CA MET A 36 3.96 -20.64 -2.40
C MET A 36 4.59 -22.03 -2.57
N GLY A 37 5.90 -22.16 -2.40
CA GLY A 37 6.64 -23.37 -2.73
C GLY A 37 6.83 -23.58 -4.23
N THR A 38 7.65 -24.57 -4.59
CA THR A 38 8.09 -24.82 -5.98
C THR A 38 7.06 -25.56 -6.84
N LYS A 39 5.94 -25.99 -6.27
CA LYS A 39 4.86 -26.66 -7.00
C LYS A 39 3.51 -26.42 -6.32
N PRO A 40 2.41 -26.46 -7.09
CA PRO A 40 1.08 -26.43 -6.52
C PRO A 40 0.78 -27.68 -5.66
N PRO A 41 -0.15 -27.57 -4.70
CA PRO A 41 -0.56 -28.71 -3.86
C PRO A 41 -1.20 -29.85 -4.67
N LEU A 42 -1.88 -29.53 -5.76
CA LEU A 42 -2.39 -30.49 -6.74
C LEU A 42 -1.91 -30.13 -8.14
N MET A 43 -1.62 -31.15 -8.93
CA MET A 43 -1.36 -30.99 -10.35
C MET A 43 -2.67 -30.75 -11.11
N ARG A 44 -2.58 -30.09 -12.26
CA ARG A 44 -3.76 -29.73 -13.09
C ARG A 44 -4.71 -30.90 -13.36
N ALA A 45 -4.18 -32.09 -13.60
CA ALA A 45 -4.97 -33.29 -13.89
C ALA A 45 -5.84 -33.77 -12.71
N GLN A 46 -5.48 -33.37 -11.49
CA GLN A 46 -6.17 -33.75 -10.25
C GLN A 46 -7.16 -32.68 -9.78
N ARG A 47 -7.21 -31.53 -10.46
CA ARG A 47 -7.95 -30.36 -9.99
C ARG A 47 -9.43 -30.47 -10.34
N ASN A 48 -10.28 -30.11 -9.39
CA ASN A 48 -11.71 -29.91 -9.65
C ASN A 48 -11.90 -28.78 -10.69
N PRO A 49 -12.56 -29.02 -11.84
CA PRO A 49 -12.77 -28.00 -12.87
C PRO A 49 -13.70 -26.86 -12.43
N ASN A 50 -14.48 -27.06 -11.36
CA ASN A 50 -15.37 -26.06 -10.79
C ASN A 50 -14.78 -25.33 -9.57
N GLN A 51 -13.51 -25.58 -9.26
CA GLN A 51 -12.77 -24.84 -8.24
C GLN A 51 -11.89 -23.76 -8.89
N ALA A 52 -12.06 -22.51 -8.46
CA ALA A 52 -11.25 -21.39 -8.92
C ALA A 52 -9.97 -21.25 -8.07
N TRP A 53 -8.81 -21.23 -8.71
CA TRP A 53 -7.54 -20.93 -8.03
C TRP A 53 -7.21 -19.45 -8.21
N VAL A 54 -7.12 -18.72 -7.11
CA VAL A 54 -7.01 -17.26 -7.10
C VAL A 54 -5.63 -16.88 -6.59
N PHE A 55 -4.86 -16.17 -7.40
CA PHE A 55 -3.60 -15.59 -6.98
C PHE A 55 -3.85 -14.30 -6.21
N TYR A 56 -3.32 -14.18 -4.99
CA TYR A 56 -3.53 -13.00 -4.15
C TYR A 56 -2.22 -12.34 -3.74
N THR A 57 -2.12 -11.03 -3.95
CA THR A 57 -1.07 -10.19 -3.35
C THR A 57 -1.49 -8.74 -3.32
N LEU A 58 -1.08 -8.02 -2.28
CA LEU A 58 -1.15 -6.57 -2.22
C LEU A 58 0.21 -5.90 -2.43
N GLU A 59 1.29 -6.67 -2.55
CA GLU A 59 2.64 -6.16 -2.73
C GLU A 59 3.00 -6.04 -4.22
N PRO A 60 3.85 -5.06 -4.58
CA PRO A 60 4.29 -4.90 -5.96
C PRO A 60 5.25 -6.03 -6.36
N PRO A 61 5.42 -6.29 -7.68
CA PRO A 61 6.12 -7.48 -8.19
C PRO A 61 7.56 -7.61 -7.67
N MET A 62 8.24 -6.50 -7.45
CA MET A 62 9.63 -6.49 -6.99
C MET A 62 9.79 -7.04 -5.58
N ASN A 63 8.77 -6.88 -4.74
CA ASN A 63 8.74 -7.45 -3.39
C ASN A 63 8.45 -8.96 -3.42
N LEU A 64 8.11 -9.51 -4.60
CA LEU A 64 7.81 -10.92 -4.82
C LEU A 64 8.95 -11.68 -5.52
N ARG A 65 10.08 -11.03 -5.81
CA ARG A 65 11.19 -11.59 -6.60
C ARG A 65 11.84 -12.85 -6.02
N GLN A 66 11.74 -13.07 -4.72
CA GLN A 66 12.32 -14.24 -4.03
C GLN A 66 11.37 -15.45 -3.94
N ASN A 67 10.18 -15.39 -4.53
CA ASN A 67 9.19 -16.46 -4.37
C ASN A 67 9.37 -17.61 -5.36
N ASP A 68 9.21 -18.84 -4.86
CA ASP A 68 9.24 -20.12 -5.58
C ASP A 68 8.17 -20.27 -6.70
N PHE A 69 7.30 -19.27 -6.83
CA PHE A 69 6.30 -19.19 -7.91
C PHE A 69 6.91 -19.13 -9.31
N LYS A 70 8.25 -18.98 -9.41
CA LYS A 70 8.99 -19.04 -10.68
C LYS A 70 9.02 -20.43 -11.31
N SER A 71 8.67 -21.47 -10.57
CA SER A 71 8.69 -22.84 -11.07
C SER A 71 7.68 -23.07 -12.20
N PRO A 72 8.06 -23.78 -13.29
CA PRO A 72 7.15 -24.14 -14.38
C PRO A 72 5.91 -24.93 -13.94
N PHE A 73 5.96 -25.59 -12.77
CA PHE A 73 4.80 -26.30 -12.21
C PHE A 73 3.62 -25.38 -11.89
N TRP A 74 3.86 -24.07 -11.76
CA TRP A 74 2.81 -23.08 -11.56
C TRP A 74 2.19 -22.55 -12.86
N LEU A 75 2.73 -22.87 -14.03
CA LEU A 75 2.12 -22.48 -15.29
C LEU A 75 0.73 -23.09 -15.45
N LYS A 76 -0.21 -22.30 -15.97
CA LYS A 76 -1.61 -22.74 -16.20
C LYS A 76 -2.31 -23.27 -14.94
N THR A 77 -1.94 -22.80 -13.75
CA THR A 77 -2.58 -23.19 -12.48
C THR A 77 -3.58 -22.15 -11.98
N MET A 78 -3.32 -20.86 -12.19
CA MET A 78 -4.16 -19.78 -11.65
C MET A 78 -5.30 -19.43 -12.60
N ASN A 79 -6.49 -19.25 -12.05
CA ASN A 79 -7.68 -18.83 -12.78
C ASN A 79 -7.85 -17.30 -12.74
N TRP A 80 -7.74 -16.71 -11.55
CA TRP A 80 -8.01 -15.29 -11.32
C TRP A 80 -6.86 -14.61 -10.60
N SER A 81 -6.61 -13.34 -10.92
CA SER A 81 -5.77 -12.46 -10.11
C SER A 81 -6.61 -11.66 -9.12
N MET A 82 -6.10 -11.49 -7.90
CA MET A 82 -6.67 -10.65 -6.86
C MET A 82 -5.59 -9.74 -6.29
N THR A 83 -5.52 -8.50 -6.79
CA THR A 83 -4.43 -7.57 -6.44
C THR A 83 -4.92 -6.12 -6.33
N TYR A 84 -4.01 -5.20 -5.98
CA TYR A 84 -4.30 -3.75 -5.93
C TYR A 84 -4.55 -3.11 -7.30
N ARG A 85 -4.18 -3.76 -8.42
CA ARG A 85 -4.33 -3.19 -9.77
C ARG A 85 -5.78 -3.24 -10.24
N PHE A 86 -6.22 -2.20 -10.94
CA PHE A 86 -7.59 -2.14 -11.49
C PHE A 86 -7.86 -3.14 -12.62
N ASP A 87 -6.82 -3.69 -13.26
CA ASP A 87 -6.95 -4.72 -14.29
C ASP A 87 -6.83 -6.15 -13.74
N SER A 88 -6.89 -6.32 -12.42
CA SER A 88 -7.05 -7.64 -11.79
C SER A 88 -8.44 -8.20 -12.04
N ASP A 89 -8.59 -9.53 -12.01
CA ASP A 89 -9.92 -10.12 -12.05
C ASP A 89 -10.73 -9.71 -10.81
N VAL A 90 -10.16 -9.80 -9.62
CA VAL A 90 -10.74 -9.28 -8.38
C VAL A 90 -9.88 -8.12 -7.89
N LEU A 91 -10.46 -6.93 -7.75
CA LEU A 91 -9.74 -5.81 -7.17
C LEU A 91 -9.68 -5.95 -5.65
N ALA A 92 -8.48 -5.87 -5.08
CA ALA A 92 -8.22 -5.84 -3.65
C ALA A 92 -7.47 -4.53 -3.30
N PRO A 93 -8.19 -3.43 -3.01
CA PRO A 93 -7.55 -2.17 -2.68
C PRO A 93 -7.18 -2.13 -1.18
N TYR A 94 -6.14 -1.39 -0.81
CA TYR A 94 -5.80 -1.14 0.60
C TYR A 94 -6.81 -0.22 1.32
N GLY A 95 -7.73 0.39 0.59
CA GLY A 95 -8.74 1.28 1.15
C GLY A 95 -9.40 2.15 0.08
N THR A 96 -10.30 3.02 0.52
CA THR A 96 -10.98 4.00 -0.32
C THR A 96 -11.19 5.32 0.40
N PHE A 97 -11.35 6.39 -0.35
CA PHE A 97 -11.70 7.72 0.16
C PHE A 97 -13.20 7.96 0.01
N ARG A 98 -13.81 8.50 1.05
CA ARG A 98 -15.22 8.91 1.06
C ARG A 98 -15.34 10.34 1.53
N THR A 99 -16.23 11.11 0.89
CA THR A 99 -16.59 12.44 1.38
C THR A 99 -17.39 12.30 2.67
N ARG A 100 -17.01 13.03 3.72
CA ARG A 100 -17.76 13.05 4.97
C ARG A 100 -19.11 13.72 4.77
N LYS A 101 -20.16 13.11 5.33
CA LYS A 101 -21.50 13.74 5.37
C LYS A 101 -21.53 14.98 6.26
N VAL A 102 -20.76 14.95 7.37
CA VAL A 102 -20.61 16.06 8.31
C VAL A 102 -19.14 16.44 8.37
N ILE A 103 -18.83 17.67 7.96
CA ILE A 103 -17.47 18.20 8.02
C ILE A 103 -17.18 18.62 9.47
N PRO A 104 -16.11 18.11 10.10
CA PRO A 104 -15.73 18.51 11.44
C PRO A 104 -15.45 20.02 11.52
N LYS A 105 -16.07 20.71 12.48
CA LYS A 105 -15.68 22.09 12.83
C LYS A 105 -14.56 22.03 13.84
N ARG A 106 -13.34 22.41 13.44
CA ARG A 106 -12.14 22.30 14.27
C ARG A 106 -11.32 23.59 14.23
N ASP A 107 -10.61 23.88 15.31
CA ASP A 107 -9.61 24.95 15.34
C ASP A 107 -8.28 24.45 14.76
N TYR A 108 -8.17 24.53 13.44
CA TYR A 108 -6.96 24.13 12.71
C TYR A 108 -5.73 24.97 13.09
N LYS A 109 -5.90 26.21 13.55
CA LYS A 109 -4.76 27.04 14.00
C LYS A 109 -4.18 26.48 15.29
N THR A 110 -5.02 25.99 16.20
CA THR A 110 -4.56 25.29 17.41
C THR A 110 -3.86 23.97 17.06
N VAL A 111 -4.39 23.21 16.10
CA VAL A 111 -3.68 22.00 15.59
C VAL A 111 -2.29 22.36 15.07
N PHE A 112 -2.16 23.40 14.25
CA PHE A 112 -0.88 23.87 13.72
C PHE A 112 0.11 24.27 14.82
N ARG A 113 -0.35 24.99 15.86
CA ARG A 113 0.51 25.47 16.97
C ARG A 113 1.00 24.34 17.88
N ARG A 114 0.25 23.25 17.99
CA ARG A 114 0.63 22.07 18.79
C ARG A 114 1.66 21.17 18.11
N LYS A 115 1.93 21.37 16.81
CA LYS A 115 2.92 20.58 16.08
C LYS A 115 4.32 20.90 16.60
N THR A 116 5.03 19.88 17.08
CA THR A 116 6.40 19.99 17.58
C THR A 116 7.43 19.42 16.62
N GLY A 117 7.03 18.48 15.75
CA GLY A 117 7.89 17.89 14.73
C GLY A 117 7.56 18.38 13.31
N MET A 118 8.57 18.39 12.43
CA MET A 118 8.37 18.78 11.03
C MET A 118 7.85 17.60 10.20
N VAL A 119 8.69 16.61 9.91
CA VAL A 119 8.34 15.43 9.11
C VAL A 119 8.62 14.15 9.88
N ALA A 120 7.71 13.19 9.82
CA ALA A 120 7.96 11.83 10.26
C ALA A 120 7.98 10.85 9.09
N TRP A 121 8.79 9.81 9.23
CA TRP A 121 8.81 8.67 8.34
C TRP A 121 8.92 7.37 9.13
N VAL A 122 7.92 6.48 8.98
CA VAL A 122 7.93 5.15 9.60
C VAL A 122 8.27 4.13 8.52
N VAL A 123 9.43 3.49 8.61
CA VAL A 123 9.95 2.62 7.57
C VAL A 123 10.80 1.47 8.13
N SER A 124 10.48 0.25 7.69
CA SER A 124 11.22 -0.96 8.06
C SER A 124 11.74 -1.77 6.87
N HIS A 125 11.40 -1.38 5.64
CA HIS A 125 11.94 -1.98 4.42
C HIS A 125 12.89 -0.98 3.75
N CYS A 126 14.18 -1.13 4.02
CA CYS A 126 15.22 -0.22 3.57
C CYS A 126 15.72 -0.62 2.18
N ASN A 127 16.29 0.33 1.44
CA ASN A 127 16.80 0.12 0.08
C ASN A 127 15.71 -0.38 -0.88
N ALA A 128 14.53 0.24 -0.79
CA ALA A 128 13.41 -0.14 -1.64
C ALA A 128 13.70 0.22 -3.11
N GLU A 129 13.12 -0.51 -4.06
CA GLU A 129 13.32 -0.28 -5.51
C GLU A 129 12.89 1.10 -6.00
N SER A 130 12.01 1.77 -5.25
CA SER A 130 11.65 3.17 -5.47
C SER A 130 12.80 4.15 -5.19
N GLU A 131 13.89 3.70 -4.57
CA GLU A 131 14.99 4.52 -4.05
C GLU A 131 14.51 5.62 -3.07
N ARG A 132 13.41 5.35 -2.37
CA ARG A 132 12.81 6.29 -1.42
C ARG A 132 13.76 6.72 -0.30
N ASP A 133 14.67 5.84 0.11
CA ASP A 133 15.68 6.13 1.13
C ASP A 133 16.64 7.23 0.66
N VAL A 134 17.07 7.17 -0.61
CA VAL A 134 17.91 8.19 -1.24
C VAL A 134 17.16 9.50 -1.36
N TYR A 135 15.89 9.45 -1.78
CA TYR A 135 15.05 10.64 -1.92
C TYR A 135 14.87 11.38 -0.58
N VAL A 136 14.58 10.64 0.50
CA VAL A 136 14.42 11.24 1.84
C VAL A 136 15.75 11.79 2.35
N HIS A 137 16.87 11.10 2.10
CA HIS A 137 18.19 11.61 2.47
C HIS A 137 18.51 12.94 1.77
N ASP A 138 18.12 13.07 0.50
CA ASP A 138 18.32 14.31 -0.26
C ASP A 138 17.43 15.45 0.25
N LEU A 139 16.16 15.17 0.62
CA LEU A 139 15.31 16.15 1.31
C LEU A 139 15.96 16.68 2.61
N ARG A 140 16.59 15.80 3.40
CA ARG A 140 17.30 16.20 4.63
C ARG A 140 18.49 17.10 4.34
N ARG A 141 19.21 16.88 3.23
CA ARG A 141 20.31 17.77 2.79
C ARG A 141 19.83 19.18 2.47
N HIS A 142 18.59 19.32 2.02
CA HIS A 142 17.94 20.61 1.78
C HIS A 142 17.27 21.22 3.02
N GLY A 143 17.57 20.71 4.23
CA GLY A 143 17.14 21.29 5.49
C GLY A 143 15.75 20.84 5.98
N VAL A 144 15.14 19.85 5.33
CA VAL A 144 13.90 19.23 5.86
C VAL A 144 14.26 18.34 7.04
N ASP A 145 13.73 18.67 8.22
CA ASP A 145 13.92 17.85 9.41
C ASP A 145 12.98 16.63 9.39
N VAL A 146 13.57 15.44 9.38
CA VAL A 146 12.87 14.16 9.21
C VAL A 146 13.26 13.21 10.34
N ASP A 147 12.29 12.90 11.20
CA ASP A 147 12.39 11.85 12.19
C ASP A 147 12.05 10.49 11.57
N ILE A 148 13.02 9.58 11.60
CA ILE A 148 12.91 8.26 10.97
C ILE A 148 12.74 7.19 12.05
N TYR A 149 11.58 6.55 12.03
CA TYR A 149 11.15 5.43 12.88
C TYR A 149 11.21 4.11 12.11
N GLY A 150 11.21 2.98 12.84
CA GLY A 150 11.27 1.64 12.28
C GLY A 150 12.70 1.16 12.03
N ALA A 151 12.84 0.01 11.37
CA ALA A 151 14.14 -0.67 11.23
C ALA A 151 15.18 0.12 10.41
N CYS A 152 14.75 1.10 9.60
CA CYS A 152 15.65 1.97 8.84
C CYS A 152 15.98 3.28 9.56
N GLY A 153 15.44 3.48 10.77
CA GLY A 153 15.55 4.68 11.57
C GLY A 153 16.28 4.47 12.88
N HIS A 154 16.37 5.55 13.67
CA HIS A 154 16.98 5.53 15.01
C HIS A 154 16.01 5.98 16.10
N MET A 155 14.79 6.40 15.73
CA MET A 155 13.76 6.90 16.67
C MET A 155 12.99 5.77 17.38
N GLY A 156 13.39 4.51 17.20
CA GLY A 156 12.67 3.34 17.68
C GLY A 156 11.49 2.94 16.79
N GLN A 157 10.65 2.04 17.30
CA GLN A 157 9.45 1.55 16.59
C GLN A 157 8.20 2.31 17.07
N ILE A 158 7.26 2.52 16.14
CA ILE A 158 5.89 2.95 16.46
C ILE A 158 4.98 1.77 16.14
N SER A 159 4.27 1.26 17.15
CA SER A 159 3.28 0.20 16.96
C SER A 159 2.05 0.71 16.21
N GLU A 160 1.26 -0.19 15.64
CA GLU A 160 0.04 0.19 14.95
C GLU A 160 -0.97 0.89 15.87
N ASP A 161 -1.04 0.48 17.14
CA ASP A 161 -1.92 1.12 18.14
C ASP A 161 -1.44 2.50 18.58
N ALA A 162 -0.21 2.88 18.23
CA ALA A 162 0.43 4.13 18.62
C ALA A 162 0.54 5.15 17.47
N ILE A 163 -0.12 4.91 16.33
CA ILE A 163 0.00 5.80 15.14
C ILE A 163 -0.42 7.25 15.43
N GLU A 164 -1.31 7.47 16.40
CA GLU A 164 -1.77 8.81 16.81
C GLU A 164 -0.64 9.67 17.38
N GLN A 165 0.45 9.07 17.87
CA GLN A 165 1.65 9.81 18.30
C GLN A 165 2.27 10.62 17.16
N LEU A 166 2.03 10.24 15.90
CA LEU A 166 2.47 10.97 14.72
C LEU A 166 1.77 12.32 14.58
N ASN A 167 0.67 12.59 15.28
CA ASN A 167 0.00 13.89 15.27
C ASN A 167 0.86 15.04 15.81
N LYS A 168 1.99 14.76 16.45
CA LYS A 168 2.96 15.81 16.81
C LYS A 168 3.67 16.39 15.58
N TYR A 169 3.66 15.70 14.43
CA TYR A 169 4.31 16.13 13.19
C TYR A 169 3.38 16.94 12.27
N LYS A 170 3.96 17.83 11.48
CA LYS A 170 3.25 18.58 10.43
C LYS A 170 3.01 17.71 9.20
N PHE A 171 4.01 16.92 8.80
CA PHE A 171 4.00 16.10 7.59
C PHE A 171 4.37 14.65 7.89
N PHE A 172 3.93 13.75 7.01
CA PHE A 172 4.31 12.35 7.03
C PHE A 172 4.72 11.88 5.63
N ILE A 173 5.82 11.15 5.54
CA ILE A 173 6.30 10.54 4.30
C ILE A 173 5.56 9.22 4.05
N SER A 174 4.70 9.21 3.04
CA SER A 174 3.94 8.04 2.57
C SER A 174 4.55 7.49 1.27
N PHE A 175 5.86 7.27 1.24
CA PHE A 175 6.57 6.82 0.04
C PHE A 175 6.45 5.30 -0.16
N GLU A 176 6.04 4.91 -1.35
CA GLU A 176 5.85 3.51 -1.69
C GLU A 176 7.15 2.73 -1.88
N ASN A 177 7.08 1.41 -1.68
CA ASN A 177 8.24 0.54 -1.88
C ASN A 177 8.70 0.55 -3.35
N ALA A 178 7.75 0.73 -4.27
CA ALA A 178 7.98 0.76 -5.71
C ALA A 178 7.07 1.78 -6.40
N LEU A 179 7.50 2.25 -7.57
CA LEU A 179 6.73 3.16 -8.41
C LEU A 179 5.89 2.38 -9.41
N CYS A 180 4.80 1.76 -8.93
CA CYS A 180 3.89 0.95 -9.75
C CYS A 180 2.55 1.65 -9.98
N THR A 181 1.97 1.41 -11.14
CA THR A 181 0.61 1.83 -11.51
C THR A 181 -0.38 1.33 -10.47
N ASP A 182 -1.32 2.18 -10.08
CA ASP A 182 -2.38 1.91 -9.08
C ASP A 182 -1.91 1.58 -7.65
N TYR A 183 -0.60 1.48 -7.38
CA TYR A 183 -0.11 1.08 -6.07
C TYR A 183 -0.14 2.23 -5.05
N ILE A 184 -1.17 2.19 -4.19
CA ILE A 184 -1.30 3.02 -2.99
C ILE A 184 -1.57 2.09 -1.82
N SER A 185 -0.73 2.15 -0.78
CA SER A 185 -0.74 1.18 0.31
C SER A 185 -1.28 1.73 1.62
N CYS A 186 -1.22 0.89 2.67
CA CYS A 186 -1.47 1.26 4.06
C CYS A 186 -0.64 2.48 4.55
N LYS A 187 0.42 2.89 3.83
CA LYS A 187 1.20 4.11 4.10
C LYS A 187 0.38 5.37 3.90
N VAL A 188 -0.62 5.35 3.02
CA VAL A 188 -1.57 6.45 2.82
C VAL A 188 -2.80 6.21 3.70
N PHE A 189 -3.47 5.07 3.51
CA PHE A 189 -4.80 4.82 4.09
C PHE A 189 -4.80 4.87 5.62
N LYS A 190 -3.85 4.20 6.29
CA LYS A 190 -3.76 4.20 7.77
C LYS A 190 -3.35 5.56 8.36
N LYS A 191 -2.86 6.52 7.55
CA LYS A 191 -2.32 7.81 8.04
C LYS A 191 -3.13 9.02 7.59
N PHE A 192 -4.05 8.86 6.64
CA PHE A 192 -4.82 9.96 6.08
C PHE A 192 -5.72 10.65 7.12
N ASN A 193 -6.28 9.90 8.07
CA ASN A 193 -7.17 10.46 9.09
C ASN A 193 -6.42 11.22 10.20
N LEU A 194 -5.09 11.14 10.26
CA LEU A 194 -4.27 11.87 11.22
C LEU A 194 -4.24 13.38 10.92
N ASP A 195 -3.87 14.20 11.90
CA ASP A 195 -3.82 15.66 11.83
C ASP A 195 -2.59 16.20 11.07
N LEU A 196 -2.05 15.45 10.12
CA LEU A 196 -0.83 15.78 9.38
C LEU A 196 -1.07 15.72 7.87
N ILE A 197 -0.15 16.30 7.09
CA ILE A 197 -0.23 16.30 5.62
C ILE A 197 0.67 15.20 5.07
N LEU A 198 0.12 14.35 4.20
CA LEU A 198 0.89 13.28 3.56
C LEU A 198 1.74 13.84 2.41
N ILE A 199 3.01 13.44 2.36
CA ILE A 199 3.89 13.61 1.22
C ILE A 199 3.97 12.25 0.54
N VAL A 200 3.40 12.14 -0.67
CA VAL A 200 3.25 10.87 -1.38
C VAL A 200 4.27 10.75 -2.51
N ARG A 201 4.75 9.53 -2.74
CA ARG A 201 5.62 9.18 -3.85
C ARG A 201 5.34 7.74 -4.26
N GLY A 202 4.95 7.53 -5.51
CA GLY A 202 4.56 6.22 -6.06
C GLY A 202 4.40 6.28 -7.57
N GLY A 203 3.94 5.18 -8.17
CA GLY A 203 3.66 5.12 -9.61
C GLY A 203 2.16 5.27 -9.94
N ALA A 204 1.33 5.44 -8.92
CA ALA A 204 -0.10 5.60 -9.06
C ALA A 204 -0.47 7.01 -9.55
N ASP A 205 -1.58 7.12 -10.28
CA ASP A 205 -2.17 8.42 -10.60
C ASP A 205 -2.92 8.95 -9.37
N TYR A 206 -2.19 9.66 -8.51
CA TYR A 206 -2.75 10.25 -7.29
C TYR A 206 -3.86 11.27 -7.59
N THR A 207 -3.83 11.94 -8.75
CA THR A 207 -4.87 12.95 -9.10
C THR A 207 -6.23 12.30 -9.32
N ARG A 208 -6.24 11.05 -9.80
CA ARG A 208 -7.43 10.22 -9.94
C ARG A 208 -7.81 9.49 -8.65
N LEU A 209 -6.82 9.10 -7.85
CA LEU A 209 -7.00 8.15 -6.74
C LEU A 209 -7.08 8.77 -5.35
N MET A 210 -6.68 10.03 -5.20
CA MET A 210 -6.73 10.75 -3.94
C MET A 210 -7.50 12.06 -4.09
N PRO A 211 -8.21 12.53 -3.04
CA PRO A 211 -8.90 13.81 -3.10
C PRO A 211 -7.93 14.97 -3.36
N SER A 212 -8.26 15.82 -4.34
CA SER A 212 -7.39 16.95 -4.69
C SER A 212 -7.24 17.94 -3.52
N GLY A 213 -6.01 18.42 -3.35
CA GLY A 213 -5.65 19.40 -2.33
C GLY A 213 -5.51 18.85 -0.91
N THR A 214 -5.40 17.53 -0.73
CA THR A 214 -5.24 16.90 0.61
C THR A 214 -3.83 16.33 0.87
N TYR A 215 -2.94 16.38 -0.11
CA TYR A 215 -1.62 15.76 -0.07
C TYR A 215 -0.60 16.57 -0.87
N ILE A 216 0.68 16.24 -0.73
CA ILE A 216 1.79 16.80 -1.51
C ILE A 216 2.37 15.66 -2.35
N ASN A 217 2.32 15.77 -3.69
CA ASN A 217 2.92 14.78 -4.57
C ASN A 217 4.36 15.16 -4.90
N THR A 218 5.30 14.22 -4.83
CA THR A 218 6.68 14.50 -5.25
C THR A 218 6.78 14.80 -6.75
N ASP A 219 5.93 14.20 -7.58
CA ASP A 219 5.94 14.39 -9.03
C ASP A 219 5.53 15.84 -9.44
N ASP A 220 4.98 16.64 -8.52
CA ASP A 220 4.62 18.05 -8.78
C ASP A 220 5.83 19.00 -8.68
N PHE A 221 7.00 18.50 -8.30
CA PHE A 221 8.21 19.29 -8.09
C PHE A 221 9.34 18.85 -9.04
N PRO A 222 10.02 19.79 -9.72
CA PRO A 222 11.12 19.43 -10.61
C PRO A 222 12.30 18.77 -9.90
N THR A 223 12.56 19.17 -8.65
CA THR A 223 13.66 18.65 -7.84
C THR A 223 13.26 18.44 -6.38
N THR A 224 14.03 17.63 -5.68
CA THR A 224 14.00 17.49 -4.21
C THR A 224 14.21 18.81 -3.49
N ALA A 225 15.03 19.72 -4.03
CA ALA A 225 15.27 21.06 -3.49
C ALA A 225 14.01 21.95 -3.56
N ASP A 226 13.26 21.88 -4.66
CA ASP A 226 12.00 22.61 -4.82
C ASP A 226 10.95 22.11 -3.83
N LEU A 227 10.83 20.78 -3.70
CA LEU A 227 9.96 20.16 -2.71
C LEU A 227 10.36 20.55 -1.27
N ALA A 228 11.65 20.51 -0.95
CA ALA A 228 12.14 20.92 0.37
C ALA A 228 11.79 22.39 0.67
N THR A 229 12.00 23.29 -0.29
CA THR A 229 11.62 24.70 -0.19
C THR A 229 10.11 24.86 0.08
N PHE A 230 9.28 24.07 -0.62
CA PHE A 230 7.84 24.07 -0.41
C PHE A 230 7.44 23.55 0.98
N ILE A 231 8.02 22.44 1.43
CA ILE A 231 7.79 21.88 2.77
C ILE A 231 8.16 22.90 3.85
N LEU A 232 9.33 23.52 3.73
CA LEU A 232 9.80 24.53 4.68
C LEU A 232 8.87 25.73 4.71
N LYS A 233 8.49 26.29 3.56
CA LYS A 233 7.52 27.39 3.47
C LYS A 233 6.18 27.04 4.11
N LEU A 234 5.66 25.85 3.83
CA LEU A 234 4.38 25.39 4.36
C LEU A 234 4.44 25.12 5.87
N SER A 235 5.60 24.68 6.38
CA SER A 235 5.78 24.38 7.80
C SER A 235 5.61 25.60 8.71
N TRP A 236 5.94 26.80 8.21
CA TRP A 236 5.81 28.08 8.91
C TRP A 236 4.56 28.88 8.53
N ASN A 237 3.86 28.50 7.45
CA ASN A 237 2.68 29.23 6.99
C ASN A 237 1.38 28.60 7.50
N VAL A 238 0.86 29.15 8.60
CA VAL A 238 -0.40 28.68 9.23
C VAL A 238 -1.58 28.70 8.26
N VAL A 239 -1.68 29.70 7.37
CA VAL A 239 -2.83 29.84 6.45
C VAL A 239 -2.81 28.71 5.41
N LEU A 240 -1.67 28.48 4.77
CA LEU A 240 -1.55 27.42 3.76
C LEU A 240 -1.68 26.03 4.37
N TYR A 241 -1.04 25.79 5.54
CA TYR A 241 -1.12 24.49 6.21
C TYR A 241 -2.55 24.13 6.60
N THR A 242 -3.25 25.07 7.25
CA THR A 242 -4.62 24.82 7.72
C THR A 242 -5.63 24.73 6.58
N ARG A 243 -5.35 25.34 5.42
CA ARG A 243 -6.15 25.13 4.21
C ARG A 243 -6.09 23.68 3.72
N ILE A 244 -4.90 23.07 3.68
CA ILE A 244 -4.75 21.66 3.27
C ILE A 244 -5.39 20.74 4.30
N LEU A 245 -5.14 20.99 5.59
CA LEU A 245 -5.70 20.16 6.66
C LEU A 245 -7.24 20.21 6.71
N SER A 246 -7.83 21.39 6.55
CA SER A 246 -9.29 21.54 6.47
C SER A 246 -9.89 20.90 5.21
N GLN A 247 -9.18 20.94 4.08
CA GLN A 247 -9.58 20.21 2.88
C GLN A 247 -9.54 18.69 3.09
N LYS A 248 -8.51 18.18 3.79
CA LYS A 248 -8.40 16.76 4.14
C LYS A 248 -9.56 16.28 5.00
N ASP A 249 -9.97 17.07 5.99
CA ASP A 249 -11.08 16.74 6.90
C ASP A 249 -12.47 16.71 6.23
N ARG A 250 -12.58 17.10 4.95
CA ARG A 250 -13.79 16.85 4.16
C ARG A 250 -13.94 15.39 3.75
N TYR A 251 -12.87 14.61 3.88
CA TYR A 251 -12.81 13.22 3.49
C TYR A 251 -12.46 12.33 4.70
N GLU A 252 -12.77 11.06 4.55
CA GLU A 252 -12.34 10.00 5.44
C GLU A 252 -11.90 8.80 4.62
N VAL A 253 -11.03 7.99 5.21
CA VAL A 253 -10.62 6.71 4.65
C VAL A 253 -11.39 5.59 5.31
N LEU A 254 -11.81 4.62 4.49
CA LEU A 254 -12.12 3.26 4.93
C LEU A 254 -10.92 2.39 4.53
N ASN A 255 -10.26 1.78 5.50
CA ASN A 255 -9.03 1.02 5.29
C ASN A 255 -9.31 -0.37 4.68
N GLU A 256 -8.26 -1.19 4.58
CA GLU A 256 -8.31 -2.56 4.08
C GLU A 256 -9.36 -3.39 4.83
N ASP A 257 -9.34 -3.37 6.16
CA ASP A 257 -10.28 -4.16 6.98
C ASP A 257 -11.73 -3.66 6.87
N GLU A 258 -11.92 -2.36 6.67
CA GLU A 258 -13.24 -1.71 6.63
C GLU A 258 -13.88 -1.76 5.24
N PHE A 259 -13.06 -1.78 4.18
CA PHE A 259 -13.52 -1.71 2.79
C PHE A 259 -12.77 -2.66 1.86
N GLY A 260 -11.43 -2.63 1.86
CA GLY A 260 -10.62 -3.36 0.88
C GLY A 260 -10.87 -4.85 0.83
N TYR A 261 -10.68 -5.52 1.97
CA TYR A 261 -10.89 -6.95 2.14
C TYR A 261 -12.39 -7.34 1.96
N PRO A 262 -13.36 -6.65 2.60
CA PRO A 262 -14.78 -6.89 2.32
C PRO A 262 -15.15 -6.79 0.85
N TYR A 263 -14.67 -5.74 0.16
CA TYR A 263 -14.93 -5.51 -1.26
C TYR A 263 -14.39 -6.64 -2.12
N ALA A 264 -13.13 -7.04 -1.92
CA ALA A 264 -12.50 -8.12 -2.66
C ALA A 264 -13.24 -9.47 -2.45
N MET A 265 -13.60 -9.78 -1.20
CA MET A 265 -14.31 -11.02 -0.88
C MET A 265 -15.75 -11.05 -1.41
N CYS A 266 -16.47 -9.92 -1.37
CA CYS A 266 -17.79 -9.81 -2.00
C CYS A 266 -17.69 -10.01 -3.52
N ASP A 267 -16.72 -9.37 -4.21
CA ASP A 267 -16.57 -9.53 -5.66
C ASP A 267 -16.14 -10.96 -6.04
N LEU A 268 -15.28 -11.58 -5.25
CA LEU A 268 -14.93 -13.00 -5.43
C LEU A 268 -16.17 -13.89 -5.29
N CYS A 269 -17.00 -13.69 -4.26
CA CYS A 269 -18.22 -14.46 -4.07
C CYS A 269 -19.21 -14.28 -5.23
N ARG A 270 -19.38 -13.03 -5.70
CA ARG A 270 -20.20 -12.69 -6.87
C ARG A 270 -19.72 -13.43 -8.11
N ARG A 271 -18.41 -13.50 -8.35
CA ARG A 271 -17.81 -14.23 -9.48
C ARG A 271 -18.01 -15.74 -9.37
N LEU A 272 -17.89 -16.31 -8.19
CA LEU A 272 -18.11 -17.75 -7.96
C LEU A 272 -19.55 -18.18 -8.23
N ASN A 273 -20.53 -17.33 -7.88
CA ASN A 273 -21.94 -17.55 -8.21
C ASN A 273 -22.25 -17.41 -9.71
N SER A 274 -21.27 -17.05 -10.53
CA SER A 274 -21.36 -16.96 -12.00
C SER A 274 -20.11 -17.56 -12.65
N LEU A 275 -19.61 -18.68 -12.10
CA LEU A 275 -18.31 -19.23 -12.46
C LEU A 275 -18.11 -19.42 -13.97
N ASP A 276 -19.12 -19.93 -14.67
CA ASP A 276 -19.01 -20.18 -16.12
C ASP A 276 -18.83 -18.89 -16.93
N LYS A 277 -19.43 -17.78 -16.50
CA LYS A 277 -19.24 -16.45 -17.11
C LYS A 277 -17.81 -15.94 -16.91
N TYR A 278 -17.20 -16.25 -15.77
CA TYR A 278 -15.87 -15.76 -15.39
C TYR A 278 -14.76 -16.81 -15.58
N ARG A 279 -15.06 -17.91 -16.27
CA ARG A 279 -14.11 -19.02 -16.46
C ARG A 279 -12.91 -18.53 -17.27
N LYS A 280 -11.75 -18.52 -16.61
CA LYS A 280 -10.49 -18.01 -17.14
C LYS A 280 -9.34 -18.84 -16.60
N GLN A 281 -8.22 -18.83 -17.31
CA GLN A 281 -6.94 -19.36 -16.86
C GLN A 281 -5.82 -18.46 -17.35
N TYR A 282 -4.85 -18.18 -16.50
CA TYR A 282 -3.60 -17.54 -16.90
C TYR A 282 -2.62 -18.60 -17.39
N ASP A 283 -2.00 -18.36 -18.55
CA ASP A 283 -0.89 -19.20 -19.00
C ASP A 283 0.30 -19.08 -18.06
N ASP A 284 0.65 -17.84 -17.74
CA ASP A 284 1.64 -17.50 -16.72
C ASP A 284 1.15 -16.28 -15.92
N MET A 285 0.79 -16.51 -14.65
CA MET A 285 0.37 -15.42 -13.76
C MET A 285 1.53 -14.44 -13.48
N ARG A 286 2.79 -14.88 -13.59
CA ARG A 286 3.94 -13.98 -13.45
C ARG A 286 3.99 -12.98 -14.59
N ALA A 287 3.61 -13.38 -15.81
CA ALA A 287 3.55 -12.43 -16.93
C ALA A 287 2.54 -11.31 -16.67
N PHE A 288 1.43 -11.60 -15.99
CA PHE A 288 0.50 -10.57 -15.52
C PHE A 288 1.17 -9.67 -14.46
N LEU A 289 1.80 -10.27 -13.44
CA LEU A 289 2.45 -9.54 -12.36
C LEU A 289 3.67 -8.74 -12.82
N GLU A 290 4.43 -9.18 -13.80
CA GLU A 290 5.66 -8.54 -14.26
C GLU A 290 5.44 -7.69 -15.53
N ALA A 291 4.20 -7.63 -16.02
CA ALA A 291 3.81 -6.73 -17.10
C ALA A 291 4.30 -5.29 -16.81
N PRO A 292 4.69 -4.51 -17.83
CA PRO A 292 5.17 -3.15 -17.64
C PRO A 292 4.17 -2.26 -16.89
N GLN A 293 4.35 -2.16 -15.57
CA GLN A 293 3.48 -1.40 -14.67
C GLN A 293 4.27 -0.58 -13.65
N CYS A 294 5.56 -0.91 -13.46
CA CYS A 294 6.44 -0.26 -12.51
C CYS A 294 7.59 0.42 -13.26
N ARG A 295 7.96 1.63 -12.82
CA ARG A 295 9.07 2.40 -13.39
C ARG A 295 10.22 2.52 -12.40
N ALA A 296 11.44 2.55 -12.91
CA ALA A 296 12.59 2.98 -12.11
C ALA A 296 12.47 4.47 -11.77
N PRO A 297 12.97 4.91 -10.61
CA PRO A 297 13.06 6.33 -10.28
C PRO A 297 14.05 7.02 -11.23
N LYS A 298 13.72 8.24 -11.67
CA LYS A 298 14.54 9.05 -12.61
C LYS A 298 15.04 10.35 -11.98
N ASP A 299 14.64 10.58 -10.75
CA ASP A 299 14.65 11.81 -9.95
C ASP A 299 15.62 11.72 -8.77
N VAL A 300 16.44 10.67 -8.71
CA VAL A 300 17.43 10.42 -7.66
C VAL A 300 18.80 10.14 -8.27
N ASN A 301 19.85 10.75 -7.70
CA ASN A 301 21.23 10.50 -8.13
C ASN A 301 21.86 9.38 -7.30
N ILE A 302 21.94 8.18 -7.88
CA ILE A 302 22.38 6.94 -7.21
C ILE A 302 23.92 6.89 -7.06
N THR A 303 24.68 7.78 -7.71
CA THR A 303 26.16 7.77 -7.68
C THR A 303 26.75 8.09 -6.31
N ASN A 304 25.97 8.67 -5.40
CA ASN A 304 26.39 9.03 -4.03
C ASN A 304 25.71 8.16 -2.96
N ARG A 305 25.61 6.84 -3.19
CA ARG A 305 25.20 5.86 -2.17
C ARG A 305 26.19 5.87 -1.00
N ARG A 306 25.99 6.75 -0.01
CA ARG A 306 26.38 6.42 1.36
C ARG A 306 25.37 5.39 1.84
N ILE A 307 25.74 4.13 1.69
CA ILE A 307 24.96 2.98 2.18
C ILE A 307 24.66 3.27 3.65
N TYR A 308 23.39 3.46 3.97
CA TYR A 308 22.91 3.39 5.34
C TYR A 308 23.04 1.92 5.72
N SER A 309 24.22 1.50 6.19
CA SER A 309 24.34 0.24 6.91
C SER A 309 23.63 0.44 8.24
N PRO A 310 22.54 -0.30 8.53
CA PRO A 310 22.03 -0.34 9.89
C PRO A 310 23.18 -0.78 10.77
N LYS A 311 23.52 -0.01 11.81
CA LYS A 311 24.39 -0.55 12.86
C LYS A 311 23.66 -1.79 13.40
N HIS A 312 24.24 -2.97 13.20
CA HIS A 312 23.74 -4.20 13.77
C HIS A 312 23.53 -3.99 15.27
N VAL A 313 22.26 -3.94 15.70
CA VAL A 313 21.91 -4.06 17.11
C VAL A 313 21.82 -5.56 17.36
N TYR A 314 22.92 -6.13 17.83
CA TYR A 314 22.91 -7.48 18.39
C TYR A 314 22.19 -7.42 19.73
N PHE A 315 21.16 -8.24 19.90
CA PHE A 315 20.67 -8.61 21.22
C PHE A 315 21.51 -9.81 21.67
N GLU A 316 22.35 -9.61 22.68
CA GLU A 316 22.88 -10.73 23.46
C GLU A 316 21.80 -11.15 24.47
N THR A 317 21.64 -12.46 24.64
CA THR A 317 20.65 -13.14 25.49
C THR A 317 20.87 -12.90 26.97
#